data_AF-A0A7W0X092-F1
#
_entry.id   AF-A0A7W0X092-F1
#
_cell.length_a   1.000
_cell.length_b   1.000
_cell.length_c   1.000
_cell.angle_alpha   90.00
_cell.angle_beta   90.00
_cell.angle_gamma   90.00
#
_symmetry.space_group_name_H-M   'P 1'
#
loop_
_entity.id
_entity.type
_entity.pdbx_description
1 polymer ?
#
loop_
_entity_poly.entity_id
_entity_poly.type
_entity_poly.pdbx_seq_one_letter_code
_entity_poly.pdbx_strand_id
1 'polypeptide(L)' 'DGYDVTASYLVLRTKQNEPTEVFNTGRYVDVLAWEDDRLKFRSKLAIFDSELIANSLIYPI' A
#
# COMPACT_ATOMS: atom_id res chain seq x y z
N ASP A 1 -3.44 -10.87 -20.38
CA ASP A 1 -4.78 -10.34 -20.00
C ASP A 1 -4.73 -9.54 -18.68
N GLY A 2 -3.80 -8.61 -18.56
CA GLY A 2 -3.67 -7.80 -17.35
C GLY A 2 -2.91 -6.51 -17.59
N TYR A 3 -2.97 -5.60 -16.63
CA TYR A 3 -2.31 -4.31 -16.65
C TYR A 3 -1.23 -4.26 -15.58
N ASP A 4 -0.02 -3.91 -15.98
CA ASP A 4 1.05 -3.54 -15.05
C ASP A 4 0.85 -2.07 -14.67
N VAL A 5 0.65 -1.80 -13.39
CA VAL A 5 0.35 -0.45 -12.89
C VAL A 5 1.25 -0.09 -11.71
N THR A 6 1.50 1.21 -11.57
CA THR A 6 2.24 1.73 -10.41
C THR A 6 1.55 2.95 -9.83
N ALA A 7 1.62 3.11 -8.51
CA ALA A 7 1.06 4.27 -7.82
C ALA A 7 1.85 4.55 -6.53
N SER A 8 2.29 5.80 -6.36
CA SER A 8 2.87 6.24 -5.09
C SER A 8 1.78 6.36 -4.02
N TYR A 9 2.15 6.13 -2.75
CA TYR A 9 1.23 6.25 -1.62
C TYR A 9 1.87 6.92 -0.40
N LEU A 10 1.00 7.45 0.45
CA LEU A 10 1.32 8.02 1.76
C LEU A 10 0.24 7.56 2.76
N VAL A 11 0.64 6.77 3.74
CA VAL A 11 -0.22 6.34 4.85
C VAL A 11 0.01 7.26 6.03
N LEU A 12 -1.05 7.92 6.47
CA LEU A 12 -1.07 8.74 7.68
C LEU A 12 -1.73 7.98 8.82
N ARG A 13 -1.16 8.08 10.02
CA ARG A 13 -1.73 7.46 11.22
C ARG A 13 -1.95 8.50 12.30
N THR A 14 -3.08 8.38 12.97
CA THR A 14 -3.39 9.12 14.20
C THR A 14 -3.62 8.09 15.30
N LYS A 15 -2.84 8.14 16.38
CA LYS A 15 -3.08 7.33 17.58
C LYS A 15 -3.90 8.11 18.59
N GLN A 16 -4.42 7.40 19.59
CA GLN A 16 -5.18 8.02 20.66
C GLN A 16 -4.33 9.08 21.36
N ASN A 17 -4.83 10.32 21.39
CA ASN A 17 -4.16 11.48 22.00
C ASN A 17 -2.79 11.86 21.38
N GLU A 18 -2.46 11.39 20.18
CA GLU A 18 -1.24 11.78 19.46
C GLU A 18 -1.59 12.54 18.17
N PRO A 19 -0.72 13.47 17.70
CA PRO A 19 -0.87 14.08 16.39
C PRO A 19 -0.82 13.06 15.25
N THR A 20 -1.33 13.44 14.07
CA THR A 20 -1.17 12.67 12.85
C THR A 20 0.29 12.67 12.40
N GLU A 21 0.81 11.50 12.05
CA GLU A 21 2.17 11.31 11.56
C GLU A 21 2.18 10.57 10.21
N VAL A 22 3.28 10.73 9.46
CA VAL A 22 3.60 9.87 8.32
C VAL A 22 3.96 8.50 8.85
N PHE A 23 3.11 7.51 8.60
CA PHE A 23 3.32 6.15 9.10
C PHE A 23 4.10 5.30 8.10
N ASN A 24 3.77 5.39 6.82
CA ASN A 24 4.47 4.65 5.76
C ASN A 24 4.36 5.40 4.43
N THR A 25 5.41 5.37 3.64
CA THR A 25 5.47 5.94 2.28
C THR A 25 6.04 4.91 1.34
N GLY A 26 5.65 4.99 0.07
CA GLY A 26 6.21 4.10 -0.92
C GLY A 26 5.47 4.13 -2.24
N ARG A 27 5.57 3.02 -2.96
CA ARG A 27 4.93 2.81 -4.25
C ARG A 27 4.43 1.37 -4.38
N TYR A 28 3.23 1.22 -4.93
CA TYR A 28 2.73 -0.06 -5.39
C TYR A 28 3.24 -0.40 -6.79
N VAL A 29 3.57 -1.67 -7.00
CA VAL A 29 3.86 -2.26 -8.32
C VAL A 29 2.93 -3.46 -8.47
N ASP A 30 1.82 -3.26 -9.16
CA ASP A 30 0.70 -4.20 -9.15
C ASP A 30 0.45 -4.79 -10.54
N VAL A 31 -0.15 -5.98 -10.55
CA VAL A 31 -0.72 -6.57 -11.77
C VAL A 31 -2.23 -6.69 -11.59
N LEU A 32 -2.98 -6.00 -12.44
CA LEU A 32 -4.44 -6.07 -12.48
C LEU A 32 -4.90 -7.04 -13.56
N ALA A 33 -5.95 -7.81 -13.32
CA ALA A 33 -6.54 -8.71 -14.32
C ALA A 33 -8.07 -8.66 -14.28
N TRP A 34 -8.70 -8.89 -15.43
CA TRP A 34 -10.14 -9.08 -15.50
C TRP A 34 -10.51 -10.47 -15.02
N GLU A 35 -11.45 -10.54 -14.07
CA GLU A 35 -12.09 -11.76 -13.60
C GLU A 35 -13.57 -11.46 -13.36
N ASP A 36 -14.46 -12.24 -13.97
CA ASP A 36 -15.92 -12.10 -13.84
C ASP A 36 -16.41 -10.65 -14.11
N ASP A 37 -15.97 -10.06 -15.23
CA ASP A 37 -16.25 -8.67 -15.63
C ASP A 37 -15.84 -7.61 -14.59
N ARG A 38 -14.86 -7.92 -13.72
CA ARG A 38 -14.29 -6.99 -12.74
C ARG A 38 -12.78 -6.98 -12.80
N LEU A 39 -12.21 -5.81 -12.52
CA LEU A 39 -10.76 -5.67 -12.37
C LEU A 39 -10.36 -6.07 -10.94
N LYS A 40 -9.49 -7.07 -10.81
CA LYS A 40 -8.95 -7.53 -9.52
C LYS A 40 -7.42 -7.46 -9.51
N PHE A 41 -6.85 -7.38 -8.31
CA PHE A 41 -5.40 -7.51 -8.12
C PHE A 41 -5.01 -8.98 -8.28
N ARG A 42 -4.27 -9.29 -9.35
CA ARG A 42 -3.58 -10.58 -9.49
C ARG A 42 -2.33 -10.62 -8.60
N SER A 43 -1.63 -9.49 -8.48
CA SER A 43 -0.57 -9.28 -7.51
C SER A 43 -0.60 -7.84 -7.01
N LYS A 44 -0.19 -7.65 -5.75
CA LYS A 44 -0.02 -6.35 -5.13
C LYS A 44 1.31 -6.33 -4.37
N LEU A 45 2.22 -5.43 -4.75
CA LEU A 45 3.54 -5.30 -4.12
C LEU A 45 3.72 -3.87 -3.61
N ALA A 46 3.74 -3.70 -2.30
CA ALA A 46 4.09 -2.43 -1.67
C ALA A 46 5.61 -2.35 -1.45
N ILE A 47 6.27 -1.42 -2.12
CA ILE A 47 7.67 -1.08 -1.90
C ILE A 47 7.69 0.20 -1.07
N PHE A 48 8.11 0.11 0.19
CA PHE A 48 8.14 1.26 1.11
C PHE A 48 9.54 1.85 1.23
N ASP A 49 9.59 3.18 1.39
CA ASP A 49 10.84 3.95 1.59
C ASP A 49 11.21 4.06 3.07
N SER A 50 10.31 3.66 3.98
CA SER A 50 10.47 3.81 5.42
C SER A 50 11.57 2.89 5.97
N GLU A 51 12.70 3.46 6.40
CA GLU A 51 13.85 2.72 6.96
C GLU A 51 13.52 1.97 8.26
N LEU A 52 12.65 2.56 9.09
CA LEU A 52 12.15 1.95 10.32
C LEU A 52 10.76 1.36 10.05
N ILE A 53 10.69 0.04 9.88
CA ILE A 53 9.42 -0.66 10.04
C ILE A 53 9.12 -0.64 11.53
N ALA A 54 8.15 0.17 11.96
CA ALA A 54 7.65 0.10 13.33
C ALA A 54 7.34 -1.38 13.63
N ASN A 55 7.68 -1.85 14.83
CA ASN A 55 7.61 -3.26 15.24
C ASN A 55 6.25 -3.97 15.02
N SER A 56 5.25 -3.27 14.48
CA SER A 56 3.94 -3.79 14.16
C SER A 56 3.31 -3.07 12.94
N LEU A 57 3.45 -3.67 11.75
CA LEU A 57 2.57 -3.46 10.59
C LEU A 57 1.29 -4.28 10.80
N ILE A 58 0.37 -3.79 11.63
CA ILE A 58 -0.83 -4.53 12.04
C ILE A 58 -1.90 -4.54 10.94
N TYR A 59 -2.00 -3.44 10.19
CA TYR A 59 -3.00 -3.25 9.15
C TYR A 59 -2.32 -3.29 7.76
N PRO A 60 -3.04 -3.75 6.72
CA PRO A 60 -2.54 -3.68 5.35
C PRO A 60 -2.15 -2.25 4.98
N ILE A 61 -1.01 -2.13 4.32
CA ILE A 61 -0.57 -0.91 3.64
C ILE A 61 -1.15 -0.92 2.24
#